data_AF-A0A524L2J9-F1
#
_entry.id   AF-A0A524L2J9-F1
#
_cell.length_a   1.000
_cell.length_b   1.000
_cell.length_c   1.000
_cell.angle_alpha   90.00
_cell.angle_beta   90.00
_cell.angle_gamma   90.00
#
_symmetry.space_group_name_H-M   'P 1'
#
loop_
_entity.id
_entity.type
_entity.pdbx_description
1 polymer ?
#
loop_
_entity_poly.entity_id
_entity_poly.type
_entity_poly.pdbx_seq_one_letter_code
_entity_poly.pdbx_strand_id
1 'polypeptide(L)' 'MRTLRLGPGLSRDTDIGPMIGERYREKFESHVEDARAHGATILTGGRRPAKLPRGWFYEPT' A
#
# COMPACT_ATOMS: atom_id res chain seq x y z
N MET A 1 8.11 11.82 -9.18
CA MET A 1 7.80 10.50 -8.59
C MET A 1 7.46 9.52 -9.69
N ARG A 2 8.00 8.31 -9.63
CA ARG A 2 7.73 7.25 -10.61
C ARG A 2 6.38 6.63 -10.30
N THR A 3 5.50 6.54 -11.29
CA THR A 3 4.20 5.87 -11.16
C THR A 3 4.42 4.37 -11.02
N LEU A 4 4.27 3.84 -9.80
CA LEU A 4 4.34 2.40 -9.54
C LEU A 4 2.97 1.76 -9.81
N ARG A 5 2.96 0.65 -10.54
CA ARG A 5 1.75 -0.10 -10.89
C ARG A 5 1.52 -1.20 -9.87
N LEU A 6 0.44 -1.08 -9.11
CA LEU A 6 -0.01 -2.15 -8.21
C LEU A 6 -0.82 -3.17 -9.00
N GLY A 7 -0.65 -4.45 -8.67
CA GLY A 7 -1.43 -5.50 -9.31
C GLY A 7 -1.02 -6.92 -8.88
N PRO A 8 -1.60 -7.96 -9.51
CA PRO A 8 -1.28 -9.35 -9.18
C PRO A 8 0.20 -9.67 -9.44
N GLY A 9 0.84 -10.40 -8.54
CA GLY A 9 2.28 -10.69 -8.62
C GLY A 9 2.73 -11.50 -9.85
N LEU A 10 1.79 -12.12 -10.57
CA LEU A 10 2.07 -12.85 -11.83
C LEU A 10 1.89 -11.97 -13.08
N SER A 11 1.40 -10.74 -12.94
CA SER A 11 1.24 -9.82 -14.06
C SER A 11 2.57 -9.16 -14.42
N ARG A 12 2.92 -9.17 -15.71
CA ARG A 12 4.14 -8.51 -16.24
C ARG A 12 4.10 -6.99 -16.09
N ASP A 13 2.91 -6.43 -15.89
CA ASP A 13 2.68 -5.00 -15.72
C ASP A 13 2.60 -4.56 -14.26
N THR A 14 2.88 -5.46 -13.33
CA THR A 14 2.87 -5.16 -11.89
C THR A 14 4.27 -4.84 -11.42
N ASP A 15 4.42 -3.66 -10.82
CA ASP A 15 5.64 -3.28 -10.12
C ASP A 15 5.55 -3.68 -8.63
N ILE A 16 4.33 -3.66 -8.05
CA ILE A 16 4.08 -3.98 -6.64
C ILE A 16 2.90 -4.94 -6.48
N GLY A 17 3.18 -6.10 -5.90
CA GLY A 17 2.21 -7.14 -5.57
C GLY A 17 1.40 -6.87 -4.29
N PRO A 18 0.43 -7.75 -3.97
CA PRO A 18 -0.28 -7.68 -2.70
C PRO A 18 0.65 -8.07 -1.55
N MET A 19 0.30 -7.61 -0.34
CA MET A 19 0.89 -8.15 0.88
C MET A 19 0.46 -9.61 1.07
N ILE A 20 1.24 -10.34 1.87
CA ILE A 20 1.02 -11.77 2.14
C ILE A 20 -0.31 -12.07 2.85
N GLY A 21 -0.88 -11.08 3.55
CA GLY A 21 -2.09 -11.27 4.36
C GLY A 21 -2.62 -9.97 4.96
N GLU A 22 -3.86 -10.03 5.46
CA GLU A 22 -4.54 -8.91 6.13
C GLU A 22 -3.72 -8.33 7.28
N ARG A 23 -3.25 -9.21 8.17
CA ARG A 23 -2.44 -8.84 9.35
C ARG A 23 -1.22 -7.98 8.99
N TYR A 24 -0.58 -8.25 7.86
CA TYR A 24 0.60 -7.49 7.44
C TYR A 24 0.22 -6.13 6.87
N ARG A 25 -0.90 -6.05 6.15
CA ARG A 25 -1.47 -4.79 5.68
C ARG A 25 -1.86 -3.90 6.86
N GLU A 26 -2.57 -4.45 7.84
CA GLU A 26 -2.96 -3.73 9.07
C GLU A 26 -1.75 -3.24 9.86
N LYS A 27 -0.69 -4.06 9.97
CA LYS A 27 0.56 -3.63 10.61
C LYS A 27 1.17 -2.43 9.89
N PHE A 28 1.20 -2.46 8.56
CA PHE A 28 1.76 -1.35 7.76
C PHE A 28 0.92 -0.08 7.91
N GLU A 29 -0.41 -0.21 7.85
CA GLU A 29 -1.36 0.87 8.13
C GLU A 29 -1.12 1.49 9.51
N SER A 30 -0.94 0.66 10.53
CA SER A 30 -0.64 1.14 11.89
C SER A 30 0.66 1.94 11.95
N HIS A 31 1.71 1.57 11.20
CA HIS A 31 2.97 2.34 11.19
C HIS A 31 2.81 3.68 10.48
N VAL A 32 2.03 3.73 9.39
CA VAL A 32 1.75 4.97 8.66
C VAL A 32 0.89 5.91 9.50
N GLU A 33 -0.14 5.39 10.18
CA GLU A 33 -0.97 6.20 11.08
C GLU A 33 -0.20 6.68 12.30
N ASP A 34 0.70 5.86 12.86
CA ASP A 34 1.60 6.28 13.93
C ASP A 34 2.51 7.44 13.49
N ALA A 35 3.13 7.34 12.32
CA ALA A 35 3.93 8.44 11.77
C ALA A 35 3.09 9.71 11.58
N ARG A 36 1.85 9.58 11.08
CA ARG A 36 0.91 10.70 10.92
C ARG A 36 0.55 11.33 12.26
N ALA A 37 0.30 10.51 13.29
CA ALA A 37 0.01 10.98 14.63
C ALA A 37 1.19 11.76 15.24
N HIS A 38 2.42 11.41 14.88
CA HIS A 38 3.65 12.12 15.25
C HIS A 38 3.95 13.34 14.34
N GLY A 39 3.01 13.76 13.50
CA GLY A 39 3.13 14.96 12.68
C GLY A 39 3.81 14.76 11.32
N ALA A 40 4.06 13.52 10.90
CA ALA A 40 4.56 13.26 9.55
C ALA A 40 3.49 13.60 8.51
N THR A 41 3.93 14.16 7.37
CA THR A 41 3.08 14.38 6.21
C THR A 41 3.28 13.29 5.19
N ILE A 42 2.20 12.59 4.84
CA ILE A 42 2.21 11.58 3.80
C ILE A 42 2.14 12.26 2.43
N LEU A 43 3.25 12.24 1.68
CA LEU A 43 3.36 12.93 0.39
C LEU A 43 2.65 12.18 -0.75
N THR A 44 2.57 10.85 -0.66
CA THR A 44 1.92 9.99 -1.64
C THR A 44 1.34 8.74 -1.00
N GLY A 45 0.30 8.17 -1.60
CA GLY A 45 -0.23 6.87 -1.18
C GLY A 45 -0.76 6.84 0.25
N GLY A 46 -0.33 5.88 1.05
CA GLY A 46 -0.73 5.78 2.47
C GLY A 46 -2.11 5.19 2.69
N ARG A 47 -2.67 4.49 1.69
CA ARG A 47 -4.05 4.02 1.74
C ARG A 47 -4.24 2.70 1.01
N ARG A 48 -5.40 2.07 1.25
CA ARG A 48 -5.86 0.92 0.49
C ARG A 48 -6.29 1.37 -0.92
N PRO A 49 -5.77 0.76 -1.99
CA PRO A 49 -6.10 1.19 -3.36
C PRO A 49 -7.52 0.82 -3.74
N ALA A 50 -8.35 1.83 -4.06
CA ALA A 50 -9.76 1.63 -4.42
C ALA A 50 -9.97 0.76 -5.68
N LYS A 51 -9.00 0.75 -6.59
CA LYS A 51 -9.06 0.00 -7.86
C LYS A 51 -8.72 -1.50 -7.70
N LEU A 52 -8.23 -1.92 -6.54
CA LEU A 52 -7.84 -3.30 -6.24
C LEU A 52 -8.57 -3.79 -4.97
N PRO A 53 -9.90 -4.00 -5.03
CA PRO A 53 -10.69 -4.34 -3.84
C PRO A 53 -10.47 -5.77 -3.34
N ARG A 54 -9.81 -6.63 -4.13
CA ARG A 54 -9.48 -8.01 -3.76
C ARG A 54 -7.97 -8.15 -3.60
N GLY A 55 -7.55 -8.88 -2.56
CA GLY A 55 -6.15 -9.01 -2.17
C GLY A 55 -5.72 -7.95 -1.17
N TRP A 56 -4.57 -8.18 -0.52
CA TRP A 56 -4.09 -7.36 0.58
C TRP A 56 -3.17 -6.25 0.07
N PHE A 57 -3.68 -5.36 -0.77
CA PHE A 57 -2.90 -4.27 -1.36
C PHE A 57 -2.81 -3.04 -0.43
N TYR A 58 -1.70 -2.32 -0.54
CA TYR A 58 -1.47 -1.04 0.14
C TYR A 58 -0.65 -0.11 -0.77
N GLU A 59 -1.03 1.17 -0.85
CA GLU A 59 -0.34 2.15 -1.70
C GLU A 59 1.06 2.48 -1.13
N PRO A 60 2.10 2.59 -1.99
CA PRO A 60 3.42 3.03 -1.57
C PRO A 60 3.38 4.42 -0.95
N THR A 61 4.02 4.58 0.20
CA THR A 61 3.88 5.74 1.08
C THR A 61 5.24 6.31 1.46
#